data_AF-A0A7Y3GGY3-F1
#
_entry.id   AF-A0A7Y3GGY3-F1
#
_cell.length_a   1.000
_cell.length_b   1.000
_cell.length_c   1.000
_cell.angle_alpha   90.00
_cell.angle_beta   90.00
_cell.angle_gamma   90.00
#
_symmetry.space_group_name_H-M   'P 1'
#
loop_
_entity.id
_entity.type
_entity.pdbx_description
1 polymer ?
#
loop_
_entity_poly.entity_id
_entity_poly.type
_entity_poly.pdbx_seq_one_letter_code
_entity_poly.pdbx_strand_id
1 'polypeptide(L)' 'PEFNNFNPSLEHFARILCKTIATQIETRDLTTIAIKIWENESAWAEFREEF' A
#
# COMPACT_ATOMS: atom_id res chain seq x y z
N PRO A 1 -11.59 9.40 -6.99
CA PRO A 1 -10.78 10.48 -7.60
C PRO A 1 -9.28 10.16 -7.59
N GLU A 2 -8.87 9.28 -6.69
CA GLU A 2 -7.51 8.81 -6.44
C GLU A 2 -6.91 8.02 -7.61
N PHE A 3 -7.74 7.55 -8.54
CA PHE A 3 -7.33 6.77 -9.71
C PHE A 3 -7.52 7.50 -11.05
N ASN A 4 -8.05 8.74 -11.05
CA ASN A 4 -8.20 9.50 -12.29
C ASN A 4 -6.85 10.14 -12.67
N ASN A 5 -6.41 9.91 -13.92
CA ASN A 5 -5.17 10.40 -14.54
C ASN A 5 -3.84 9.73 -14.16
N PHE A 6 -3.85 8.56 -13.51
CA PHE A 6 -2.62 7.79 -13.26
C PHE A 6 -2.76 6.34 -13.69
N ASN A 7 -1.62 5.71 -14.03
CA ASN A 7 -1.52 4.28 -14.30
C ASN A 7 -2.19 3.52 -13.13
N PRO A 8 -3.26 2.73 -13.36
CA PRO A 8 -3.94 1.97 -12.32
C PRO A 8 -3.13 0.72 -11.96
N SER A 9 -1.86 0.92 -11.61
CA SER A 9 -0.93 -0.15 -11.31
C SER A 9 -1.12 -0.66 -9.88
N LEU A 10 -0.80 -1.94 -9.67
CA LEU A 10 -0.93 -2.60 -8.38
C LEU A 10 0.00 -1.97 -7.32
N GLU A 11 1.14 -1.41 -7.75
CA GLU A 11 2.07 -0.66 -6.90
C GLU A 11 1.43 0.64 -6.40
N HIS A 12 0.71 1.37 -7.26
CA HIS A 12 0.04 2.60 -6.87
C HIS A 12 -1.06 2.31 -5.85
N PHE A 13 -1.81 1.23 -6.06
CA PHE A 13 -2.84 0.79 -5.13
C PHE A 13 -2.26 0.34 -3.78
N ALA A 14 -1.19 -0.47 -3.79
CA ALA A 14 -0.50 -0.91 -2.58
C ALA A 14 -0.02 0.28 -1.73
N ARG A 15 0.50 1.33 -2.39
CA ARG A 15 0.94 2.57 -1.72
C ARG A 15 -0.22 3.33 -1.07
N ILE A 16 -1.35 3.51 -1.77
CA ILE A 16 -2.52 4.18 -1.20
C ILE A 16 -3.01 3.40 0.01
N LEU A 17 -3.19 2.07 -0.15
CA LEU A 17 -3.70 1.21 0.91
C LEU A 17 -2.79 1.22 2.15
N CYS A 18 -1.48 1.14 1.94
CA CYS A 18 -0.48 1.22 3.00
C CYS A 18 -0.61 2.52 3.80
N LYS A 19 -0.66 3.67 3.13
CA LYS A 19 -0.79 4.97 3.77
C LYS A 19 -2.12 5.10 4.50
N THR A 20 -3.23 4.65 3.90
CA THR A 20 -4.54 4.69 4.53
C THR A 20 -4.56 3.84 5.80
N ILE A 21 -4.06 2.59 5.75
CA ILE A 21 -4.01 1.71 6.91
C ILE A 21 -3.09 2.29 8.00
N ALA A 22 -1.91 2.79 7.64
CA ALA A 22 -0.98 3.39 8.59
C ALA A 22 -1.63 4.51 9.44
N THR A 23 -2.48 5.34 8.83
CA THR A 23 -3.20 6.40 9.57
C THR A 23 -4.23 5.89 10.58
N GLN A 24 -4.65 4.62 10.46
CA GLN A 24 -5.65 4.01 11.34
C GLN A 24 -5.02 3.13 12.44
N ILE A 25 -3.72 2.89 12.38
CA ILE A 25 -3.01 2.10 13.39
C ILE A 25 -2.53 3.05 14.50
N GLU A 26 -3.22 3.03 15.63
CA GLU A 26 -2.80 3.74 16.84
C GLU A 26 -1.84 2.87 17.66
N THR A 27 -0.54 2.95 17.35
CA THR A 27 0.51 2.37 18.20
C THR A 27 1.72 3.28 18.23
N ARG A 28 2.38 3.35 19.39
CA ARG A 28 3.58 4.18 19.60
C ARG A 28 4.84 3.60 18.99
N ASP A 29 4.84 2.30 18.73
CA ASP A 29 6.04 1.53 18.37
C ASP A 29 5.94 0.94 16.95
N LEU A 30 5.11 1.53 16.07
CA LEU A 30 5.06 1.10 14.66
C LEU A 30 6.35 1.55 13.98
N THR A 31 7.23 0.62 13.65
CA THR A 31 8.47 0.93 12.92
C THR A 31 8.32 0.72 11.41
N THR A 32 7.44 -0.18 11.00
CA THR A 32 7.30 -0.56 9.59
C THR A 32 5.93 -1.17 9.31
N ILE A 33 5.39 -0.85 8.13
CA ILE A 33 4.26 -1.54 7.53
C ILE A 33 4.61 -1.96 6.10
N ALA A 34 4.14 -3.12 5.68
CA ALA A 34 4.25 -3.57 4.29
C ALA A 34 2.90 -4.11 3.83
N ILE A 35 2.48 -3.69 2.65
CA ILE A 35 1.26 -4.16 1.98
C ILE A 35 1.68 -4.84 0.69
N LYS A 36 1.32 -6.13 0.57
CA LYS A 36 1.50 -6.91 -0.64
C LYS A 36 0.14 -7.30 -1.20
N ILE A 37 -0.06 -7.04 -2.49
CA ILE A 37 -1.30 -7.30 -3.21
C ILE A 37 -0.97 -8.18 -4.41
N TRP A 38 -1.80 -9.19 -4.66
CA TRP A 38 -1.71 -10.07 -5.82
C TRP A 38 -2.89 -9.79 -6.74
N GLU A 39 -2.62 -9.56 -8.01
CA GLU A 39 -3.66 -9.56 -9.05
C GLU A 39 -4.01 -11.00 -9.46
N ASN A 40 -2.97 -11.85 -9.52
CA ASN A 40 -3.09 -13.28 -9.80
C ASN A 40 -1.84 -14.03 -9.29
N GLU A 41 -1.70 -15.31 -9.63
CA GLU A 41 -0.60 -16.18 -9.19
C GLU A 41 0.79 -15.70 -9.63
N SER A 42 0.89 -15.00 -10.76
CA SER A 42 2.16 -14.55 -11.35
C SER A 42 2.43 -13.05 -11.21
N ALA A 43 1.44 -12.26 -10.79
CA ALA A 43 1.52 -10.80 -10.73
C ALA A 43 1.16 -10.27 -9.34
N TRP A 44 2.10 -9.56 -8.72
CA TRP A 44 1.95 -8.95 -7.41
C TRP A 44 2.75 -7.64 -7.30
N ALA A 45 2.36 -6.79 -6.36
CA ALA A 45 3.11 -5.61 -5.96
C ALA A 45 3.20 -5.53 -4.44
N GLU A 46 4.30 -5.00 -3.94
CA GLU A 46 4.51 -4.72 -2.52
C GLU A 46 4.93 -3.26 -2.36
N PHE A 47 4.35 -2.59 -1.35
CA PHE A 47 4.82 -1.30 -0.89
C PHE A 47 5.12 -1.38 0.61
N ARG A 48 6.26 -0.82 1.01
CA ARG A 48 6.74 -0.80 2.38
C ARG A 48 7.00 0.64 2.83
N GLU A 49 6.55 0.97 4.03
CA GLU A 49 6.77 2.27 4.67
C GLU A 49 7.38 2.05 6.05
N GLU A 50 8.44 2.81 6.33
CA GLU A 50 9.17 2.84 7.60
C GLU A 50 8.86 4.18 8.30
N PHE A 51 8.72 4.18 9.63
CA PHE A 51 8.31 5.34 10.45
C PHE A 51 9.39 5.74 11.47
#